data_AF-A0A183JQ74-F1
#
_entry.id   AF-A0A183JQ74-F1
#
_cell.length_a   1.000
_cell.length_b   1.000
_cell.length_c   1.000
_cell.angle_alpha   90.00
_cell.angle_beta   90.00
_cell.angle_gamma   90.00
#
_symmetry.space_group_name_H-M   'P 1'
#
loop_
_entity.id
_entity.type
_entity.pdbx_description
1 polymer ?
#
loop_
_entity_poly.entity_id
_entity_poly.type
_entity_poly.pdbx_seq_one_letter_code
_entity_poly.pdbx_strand_id
1 'polypeptide(L)'
;MVSSITRRFVRCDIVAIGEVCLAGPFKGLIRREDIRATQRDQAEPGCCFRPGDIVRARVINLLGPGAYTNTGSFMSSTSPQTLSTLLTTQAISCSVAATNDANISGSSSVCLLSTAEPDLGVVLGLGRSPDNSFLELLGSTSGSPLVPVGWTEMLCPHTLTRYPRKVARVPDELITQLICAQIE
;
A
#
# COMPACT_ATOMS: atom_id res chain seq x y z
N MET A 1 -1.01 -0.56 4.90
CA MET A 1 -0.92 0.42 6.00
C MET A 1 0.52 0.87 6.16
N VAL A 2 0.79 2.17 6.24
CA VAL A 2 2.15 2.70 6.40
C VAL A 2 2.59 2.54 7.85
N SER A 3 3.71 1.86 8.09
CA SER A 3 4.24 1.62 9.44
C SER A 3 5.36 2.58 9.80
N SER A 4 6.25 2.90 8.86
CA SER A 4 7.38 3.81 9.11
C SER A 4 7.82 4.49 7.82
N ILE A 5 8.33 5.72 7.94
CA ILE A 5 8.78 6.54 6.81
C ILE A 5 10.21 6.97 7.05
N THR A 6 11.03 6.87 6.01
CA THR A 6 12.40 7.35 5.94
C THR A 6 12.53 8.25 4.71
N ARG A 7 13.60 9.07 4.61
CA ARG A 7 13.83 9.95 3.46
C ARG A 7 13.89 9.25 2.10
N ARG A 8 14.24 7.95 2.07
CA ARG A 8 14.39 7.15 0.84
C ARG A 8 13.38 6.02 0.69
N PHE A 9 12.73 5.63 1.78
CA PHE A 9 11.92 4.41 1.82
C PHE A 9 10.70 4.60 2.71
N VAL A 10 9.61 3.95 2.33
CA VAL A 10 8.40 3.83 3.14
C VAL A 10 8.17 2.35 3.42
N ARG A 11 8.06 2.00 4.69
CA ARG A 11 7.71 0.65 5.12
C ARG A 11 6.21 0.57 5.33
N CYS A 12 5.63 -0.50 4.82
CA CYS A 12 4.21 -0.75 4.86
C CYS A 12 3.93 -2.17 5.35
N ASP A 13 2.79 -2.36 5.98
CA ASP A 13 2.20 -3.67 6.26
C ASP A 13 1.07 -3.90 5.26
N ILE A 14 1.07 -5.05 4.59
CA ILE A 14 0.06 -5.42 3.60
C ILE A 14 -1.12 -6.04 4.33
N VAL A 15 -2.26 -5.36 4.27
CA VAL A 15 -3.47 -5.74 4.99
C VAL A 15 -4.44 -6.52 4.10
N ALA A 16 -4.46 -6.21 2.79
CA ALA A 16 -5.35 -6.85 1.83
C ALA A 16 -4.73 -6.86 0.43
N ILE A 17 -5.20 -7.80 -0.41
CA ILE A 17 -4.91 -7.87 -1.85
C ILE A 17 -6.25 -7.91 -2.58
N GLY A 18 -6.53 -6.88 -3.38
CA GLY A 18 -7.87 -6.70 -3.94
C GLY A 18 -8.91 -6.63 -2.83
N GLU A 19 -9.93 -7.47 -2.91
CA GLU A 19 -11.03 -7.56 -1.93
C GLU A 19 -10.75 -8.54 -0.78
N VAL A 20 -9.59 -9.19 -0.75
CA VAL A 20 -9.27 -10.25 0.23
C VAL A 20 -8.34 -9.71 1.32
N CYS A 21 -8.81 -9.72 2.56
CA CYS A 21 -8.00 -9.41 3.74
C CYS A 21 -6.99 -10.54 4.02
N LEU A 22 -5.75 -10.17 4.33
CA LEU A 22 -4.69 -11.10 4.68
C LEU A 22 -4.56 -11.23 6.19
N ALA A 23 -4.43 -12.46 6.69
CA ALA A 23 -4.31 -12.75 8.12
C ALA A 23 -2.84 -12.91 8.60
N GLY A 24 -1.87 -12.28 7.93
CA GLY A 24 -0.44 -12.49 8.20
C GLY A 24 0.42 -11.21 8.14
N PRO A 25 1.64 -11.24 8.72
CA PRO A 25 2.54 -10.09 8.77
C PRO A 25 3.30 -9.92 7.44
N PHE A 26 2.61 -9.53 6.40
CA PHE A 26 3.21 -9.27 5.09
C PHE A 26 3.81 -7.87 5.04
N LYS A 27 5.10 -7.77 4.73
CA LYS A 27 5.82 -6.49 4.69
C LYS A 27 5.96 -5.98 3.26
N GLY A 28 5.73 -4.69 3.10
CA GLY A 28 5.89 -3.94 1.87
C GLY A 28 6.93 -2.82 2.02
N LEU A 29 7.60 -2.48 0.92
CA LEU A 29 8.55 -1.40 0.83
C LEU A 29 8.27 -0.57 -0.43
N ILE A 30 8.06 0.73 -0.27
CA ILE A 30 7.99 1.68 -1.39
C ILE A 30 9.28 2.49 -1.39
N ARG A 31 9.98 2.52 -2.52
CA ARG A 31 11.16 3.38 -2.71
C ARG A 31 10.75 4.76 -3.15
N ARG A 32 11.58 5.76 -2.89
CA ARG A 32 11.33 7.16 -3.26
C ARG A 32 11.01 7.33 -4.75
N GLU A 33 11.78 6.66 -5.59
CA GLU A 33 11.62 6.67 -7.05
C GLU A 33 10.32 6.00 -7.52
N ASP A 34 9.69 5.16 -6.69
CA ASP A 34 8.45 4.45 -7.02
C ASP A 34 7.19 5.14 -6.47
N ILE A 35 7.35 6.36 -5.94
CA ILE A 35 6.23 7.16 -5.42
C ILE A 35 5.45 7.82 -6.57
N ARG A 36 6.10 8.40 -7.57
CA ARG A 36 5.45 9.14 -8.67
C ARG A 36 5.93 8.59 -10.02
N ALA A 37 5.10 8.61 -11.07
CA ALA A 37 5.55 8.26 -12.42
C ALA A 37 6.52 9.31 -12.97
N THR A 38 6.16 10.59 -12.81
CA THR A 38 6.94 11.75 -13.23
C THR A 38 7.71 12.33 -12.05
N GLN A 39 8.87 12.93 -12.31
CA GLN A 39 9.72 13.56 -11.28
C GLN A 39 10.06 12.61 -10.10
N ARG A 40 10.47 11.37 -10.43
CA ARG A 40 10.78 10.29 -9.46
C ARG A 40 11.78 10.71 -8.38
N ASP A 41 12.74 11.56 -8.72
CA ASP A 41 13.78 12.07 -7.82
C ASP A 41 13.41 13.32 -7.01
N GLN A 42 12.21 13.87 -7.18
CA GLN A 42 11.74 15.01 -6.37
C GLN A 42 10.66 14.61 -5.37
N ALA A 43 10.16 13.37 -5.44
CA ALA A 43 9.19 12.89 -4.48
C ALA A 43 9.79 12.82 -3.08
N GLU A 44 9.22 13.56 -2.14
CA GLU A 44 9.56 13.48 -0.73
C GLU A 44 8.58 12.54 0.00
N PRO A 45 9.04 11.41 0.56
CA PRO A 45 8.15 10.47 1.23
C PRO A 45 7.35 11.08 2.39
N GLY A 46 7.94 12.02 3.14
CA GLY A 46 7.28 12.69 4.27
C GLY A 46 6.16 13.65 3.87
N CYS A 47 6.15 14.12 2.62
CA CYS A 47 5.07 14.93 2.05
C CYS A 47 4.01 14.06 1.35
N CYS A 48 4.31 12.79 1.08
CA CYS A 48 3.42 11.88 0.36
C CYS A 48 2.63 10.96 1.30
N PHE A 49 3.23 10.53 2.41
CA PHE A 49 2.64 9.54 3.31
C PHE A 49 2.85 9.95 4.78
N ARG A 50 2.01 9.42 5.67
CA ARG A 50 2.23 9.42 7.12
C ARG A 50 2.02 8.03 7.73
N PRO A 51 2.66 7.75 8.88
CA PRO A 51 2.39 6.52 9.63
C PRO A 51 0.90 6.39 9.97
N GLY A 52 0.34 5.21 9.74
CA GLY A 52 -1.09 4.93 9.90
C GLY A 52 -1.92 5.13 8.63
N ASP A 53 -1.39 5.76 7.57
CA ASP A 53 -2.14 5.92 6.32
C ASP A 53 -2.39 4.56 5.64
N ILE A 54 -3.56 4.42 5.01
CA ILE A 54 -3.87 3.29 4.14
C ILE A 54 -3.58 3.70 2.71
N VAL A 55 -2.69 2.95 2.07
CA VAL A 55 -2.16 3.22 0.74
C VAL A 55 -2.50 2.07 -0.19
N ARG A 56 -3.11 2.39 -1.33
CA ARG A 56 -3.25 1.46 -2.45
C ARG A 56 -1.99 1.53 -3.29
N ALA A 57 -1.36 0.38 -3.52
CA ALA A 57 -0.12 0.26 -4.25
C ALA A 57 -0.11 -1.00 -5.11
N ARG A 58 0.74 -1.03 -6.14
CA ARG A 58 0.98 -2.20 -6.98
C ARG A 58 2.26 -2.91 -6.53
N VAL A 59 2.23 -4.23 -6.48
CA VAL A 59 3.43 -5.05 -6.25
C VAL A 59 4.29 -5.03 -7.52
N ILE A 60 5.57 -4.67 -7.39
CA ILE A 60 6.55 -4.71 -8.48
C ILE A 60 7.32 -6.02 -8.45
N ASN A 61 7.86 -6.36 -7.27
CA ASN A 61 8.73 -7.52 -7.11
C ASN A 61 8.69 -8.03 -5.67
N LEU A 62 9.20 -9.23 -5.44
CA LEU A 62 9.44 -9.77 -4.10
C LEU A 62 10.94 -9.64 -3.79
N LEU A 63 11.28 -9.23 -2.58
CA LEU A 63 12.65 -9.07 -2.09
C LEU A 63 12.87 -10.05 -0.94
N GLY A 64 13.88 -10.90 -1.03
CA GLY A 64 14.23 -11.85 0.03
C GLY A 64 15.13 -12.97 -0.48
N PRO A 65 15.76 -13.73 0.42
CA PRO A 65 16.45 -14.98 0.09
C PRO A 65 15.47 -15.94 -0.60
N GLY A 66 15.62 -16.15 -1.92
CA GLY A 66 14.74 -16.99 -2.75
C GLY A 66 13.95 -16.26 -3.84
N ALA A 67 14.03 -14.92 -3.92
CA ALA A 67 13.30 -14.12 -4.92
C ALA A 67 13.81 -14.26 -6.37
N TYR A 68 14.90 -15.00 -6.59
CA TYR A 68 15.45 -15.32 -7.92
C TYR A 68 15.18 -16.78 -8.31
N THR A 69 13.93 -17.20 -8.33
CA THR A 69 13.54 -18.39 -9.12
C THR A 69 12.57 -17.98 -10.23
N ASN A 70 12.97 -16.99 -11.03
CA ASN A 70 12.23 -16.69 -12.24
C ASN A 70 12.74 -17.57 -13.39
N THR A 71 11.92 -18.55 -13.76
CA THR A 71 11.70 -19.00 -15.14
C THR A 71 12.90 -18.93 -16.10
N GLY A 72 13.66 -20.03 -16.16
CA GLY A 72 14.75 -20.19 -17.12
C GLY A 72 15.06 -21.64 -17.40
N SER A 73 14.05 -22.46 -17.74
CA SER A 73 14.23 -23.79 -18.32
C SER A 73 12.95 -24.22 -19.05
N PHE A 74 12.71 -23.55 -20.18
CA PHE A 74 11.96 -24.14 -21.29
C PHE A 74 12.85 -25.22 -21.90
N MET A 75 12.63 -26.48 -21.51
CA MET A 75 12.95 -27.62 -22.35
C MET A 75 11.73 -28.55 -22.45
N SER A 76 11.17 -28.51 -23.66
CA SER A 76 10.35 -29.49 -24.36
C SER A 76 10.19 -30.85 -23.67
N SER A 77 8.94 -31.23 -23.37
CA SER A 77 8.19 -32.18 -24.19
C SER A 77 6.98 -32.67 -23.41
N THR A 78 5.78 -32.55 -24.01
CA THR A 78 4.72 -33.58 -24.08
C THR A 78 3.32 -32.95 -24.06
N SER A 79 2.70 -33.06 -25.24
CA SER A 79 1.25 -33.09 -25.56
C SER A 79 0.37 -31.82 -25.39
N PRO A 80 -0.54 -31.53 -26.34
CA PRO A 80 -1.20 -30.23 -26.45
C PRO A 80 -2.67 -30.20 -25.99
N GLN A 81 -3.03 -30.72 -24.81
CA GLN A 81 -4.45 -30.91 -24.43
C GLN A 81 -4.90 -30.41 -23.04
N THR A 82 -4.08 -29.70 -22.25
CA THR A 82 -4.48 -29.33 -20.86
C THR A 82 -4.28 -27.84 -20.53
N LEU A 83 -4.70 -26.94 -21.43
CA LEU A 83 -4.50 -25.49 -21.28
C LEU A 83 -5.51 -24.75 -20.38
N SER A 84 -6.58 -25.39 -19.90
CA SER A 84 -7.65 -24.68 -19.17
C SER A 84 -7.61 -24.82 -17.64
N THR A 85 -6.91 -25.81 -17.08
CA THR A 85 -7.00 -26.12 -15.63
C THR A 85 -5.83 -25.60 -14.79
N LEU A 86 -4.73 -25.14 -15.42
CA LEU A 86 -3.51 -24.72 -14.71
C LEU A 86 -3.42 -23.22 -14.39
N LEU A 87 -4.28 -22.38 -14.98
CA LEU A 87 -4.30 -20.94 -14.67
C LEU A 87 -4.94 -20.64 -13.31
N THR A 88 -5.80 -21.52 -12.79
CA THR A 88 -6.48 -21.34 -11.51
C THR A 88 -5.70 -21.88 -10.32
N THR A 89 -4.83 -22.88 -10.52
CA THR A 89 -4.11 -23.55 -9.42
C THR A 89 -2.82 -22.82 -9.02
N GLN A 90 -2.22 -22.04 -9.92
CA GLN A 90 -0.91 -21.43 -9.67
C GLN A 90 -0.96 -20.19 -8.75
N ALA A 91 -2.14 -19.60 -8.52
CA ALA A 91 -2.31 -18.49 -7.59
C ALA A 91 -2.34 -18.91 -6.11
N ILE A 92 -2.47 -20.23 -5.84
CA ILE A 92 -2.59 -20.78 -4.48
C ILE A 92 -1.22 -21.21 -3.92
N SER A 93 -0.21 -21.42 -4.77
CA SER A 93 1.09 -21.94 -4.31
C SER A 93 1.99 -20.93 -3.58
N CYS A 94 1.61 -19.66 -3.47
CA CYS A 94 2.40 -18.65 -2.75
C CYS A 94 2.02 -18.54 -1.26
N SER A 95 0.91 -19.16 -0.82
CA SER A 95 0.38 -19.00 0.54
C SER A 95 0.29 -20.29 1.36
N VAL A 96 0.58 -21.46 0.78
CA VAL A 96 0.58 -22.76 1.50
C VAL A 96 1.99 -23.25 1.81
N ALA A 97 2.87 -22.35 2.25
CA ALA A 97 4.16 -22.71 2.86
C ALA A 97 4.29 -22.08 4.26
N ALA A 98 3.15 -21.88 4.94
CA ALA A 98 3.09 -21.37 6.31
C ALA A 98 2.47 -22.41 7.24
N THR A 99 3.00 -23.62 7.26
CA THR A 99 2.82 -24.53 8.40
C THR A 99 4.12 -25.26 8.68
N ASN A 100 4.68 -24.92 9.85
CA ASN A 100 5.65 -25.68 10.63
C ASN A 100 7.01 -25.98 9.97
N ASP A 101 8.00 -25.16 10.32
CA ASP A 101 9.16 -25.63 11.07
C ASP A 101 9.88 -24.43 11.68
N ALA A 102 9.96 -24.42 13.02
CA ALA A 102 10.79 -23.47 13.74
C ALA A 102 12.27 -23.76 13.44
N ASN A 103 13.02 -22.69 13.15
CA ASN A 103 14.49 -22.64 13.01
C ASN A 103 15.09 -22.69 11.58
N ILE A 104 14.79 -21.68 10.76
CA ILE A 104 15.72 -21.15 9.75
C ILE A 104 15.66 -19.62 9.80
N SER A 105 16.82 -19.00 10.01
CA SER A 105 17.12 -17.56 9.98
C SER A 105 16.14 -16.73 9.12
N GLY A 106 15.42 -15.80 9.77
CA GLY A 106 14.29 -15.05 9.22
C GLY A 106 14.60 -14.32 7.91
N SER A 107 14.26 -14.97 6.80
CA SER A 107 14.14 -14.34 5.49
C SER A 107 12.78 -13.66 5.39
N SER A 108 12.60 -12.55 6.13
CA SER A 108 11.43 -11.68 5.99
C SER A 108 11.31 -11.23 4.54
N SER A 109 10.47 -11.90 3.76
CA SER A 109 10.24 -11.56 2.36
C SER A 109 9.45 -10.26 2.32
N VAL A 110 10.01 -9.25 1.65
CA VAL A 110 9.46 -7.90 1.55
C VAL A 110 8.98 -7.67 0.13
N CYS A 111 7.72 -7.30 -0.04
CA CYS A 111 7.20 -6.92 -1.35
C CYS A 111 7.68 -5.50 -1.71
N LEU A 112 8.32 -5.33 -2.86
CA LEU A 112 8.57 -4.03 -3.44
C LEU A 112 7.26 -3.51 -4.06
N LEU A 113 6.85 -2.32 -3.64
CA LEU A 113 5.59 -1.70 -4.01
C LEU A 113 5.82 -0.38 -4.77
N SER A 114 4.94 -0.07 -5.71
CA SER A 114 4.89 1.23 -6.41
C SER A 114 3.54 1.90 -6.23
N THR A 115 3.58 3.22 -6.13
CA THR A 115 2.41 4.10 -6.17
C THR A 115 2.47 5.06 -7.35
N ALA A 116 3.33 4.81 -8.34
CA ALA A 116 3.62 5.72 -9.45
C ALA A 116 2.44 5.98 -10.40
N GLU A 117 1.25 5.43 -10.16
CA GLU A 117 0.05 5.65 -10.96
C GLU A 117 -0.86 6.70 -10.32
N PRO A 118 -1.75 7.36 -11.11
CA PRO A 118 -2.70 8.33 -10.57
C PRO A 118 -3.72 7.69 -9.63
N ASP A 119 -4.14 6.45 -9.91
CA ASP A 119 -5.17 5.74 -9.14
C ASP A 119 -4.59 5.02 -7.90
N LEU A 120 -3.28 5.13 -7.70
CA LEU A 120 -2.54 4.55 -6.57
C LEU A 120 -2.03 5.67 -5.65
N GLY A 121 -2.07 5.43 -4.34
CA GLY A 121 -1.75 6.44 -3.35
C GLY A 121 -2.50 6.24 -2.04
N VAL A 122 -2.52 7.28 -1.22
CA VAL A 122 -3.26 7.35 0.03
C VAL A 122 -4.75 7.33 -0.28
N VAL A 123 -5.45 6.34 0.26
CA VAL A 123 -6.90 6.18 0.16
C VAL A 123 -7.58 6.64 1.45
N LEU A 124 -6.98 6.30 2.59
CA LEU A 124 -7.44 6.77 3.90
C LEU A 124 -6.26 7.40 4.64
N GLY A 125 -6.39 8.68 4.94
CA GLY A 125 -5.45 9.43 5.77
C GLY A 125 -6.16 9.93 7.02
N LEU A 126 -5.41 10.05 8.11
CA LEU A 126 -5.91 10.57 9.37
C LEU A 126 -5.33 11.96 9.65
N GLY A 127 -6.19 12.89 10.07
CA GLY A 127 -5.80 14.21 10.54
C GLY A 127 -5.12 14.08 11.89
N ARG A 128 -3.79 14.03 11.91
CA ARG A 128 -2.99 14.14 13.12
C ARG A 128 -2.05 15.34 12.99
N SER A 129 -2.15 16.28 13.91
CA SER A 129 -1.17 17.37 13.98
C SER A 129 0.18 16.79 14.45
N PRO A 130 1.30 17.10 13.78
CA PRO A 130 2.62 16.59 14.17
C PRO A 130 3.09 17.09 15.56
N ASP A 131 2.46 18.12 16.12
CA ASP A 131 3.07 18.93 17.18
C ASP A 131 2.47 18.72 18.58
N ASN A 132 1.40 17.92 18.73
CA ASN A 132 0.67 17.82 19.99
C ASN A 132 0.16 16.39 20.27
N SER A 133 1.08 15.49 20.64
CA SER A 133 0.74 14.16 21.16
C SER A 133 0.09 14.20 22.55
N PHE A 134 0.31 15.26 23.34
CA PHE A 134 -0.30 15.39 24.67
C PHE A 134 -1.77 15.87 24.63
N LEU A 135 -2.16 16.60 23.58
CA LEU A 135 -3.52 17.10 23.38
C LEU A 135 -4.43 16.06 22.67
N GLU A 136 -3.89 14.90 22.27
CA GLU A 136 -4.65 13.74 21.76
C GLU A 136 -5.67 13.21 22.77
N LEU A 137 -5.46 13.45 24.07
CA LEU A 137 -6.39 13.00 25.11
C LEU A 137 -7.63 13.91 25.26
N LEU A 138 -7.59 15.14 24.73
CA LEU A 138 -8.62 16.16 24.99
C LEU A 138 -9.22 16.82 23.73
N GLY A 139 -8.69 16.57 22.54
CA GLY A 139 -9.11 17.25 21.30
C GLY A 139 -9.81 16.34 20.27
N SER A 140 -11.05 16.69 19.90
CA SER A 140 -11.95 16.01 18.94
C SER A 140 -11.43 15.88 17.49
N THR A 141 -10.20 16.27 17.19
CA THR A 141 -9.62 16.30 15.83
C THR A 141 -8.55 15.24 15.60
N SER A 142 -8.08 14.59 16.67
CA SER A 142 -7.04 13.56 16.60
C SER A 142 -7.60 12.27 16.00
N GLY A 143 -7.34 12.07 14.70
CA GLY A 143 -7.76 10.86 13.99
C GLY A 143 -9.05 10.97 13.17
N SER A 144 -9.52 12.18 12.85
CA SER A 144 -10.61 12.33 11.88
C SER A 144 -10.17 11.87 10.48
N PRO A 145 -11.02 11.13 9.74
CA PRO A 145 -10.71 10.73 8.37
C PRO A 145 -10.64 11.99 7.50
N LEU A 146 -9.55 12.12 6.76
CA LEU A 146 -9.35 13.23 5.84
C LEU A 146 -10.10 12.98 4.54
N VAL A 147 -10.63 14.06 3.94
CA VAL A 147 -11.32 14.03 2.66
C VAL A 147 -10.30 14.33 1.54
N PRO A 148 -10.26 13.54 0.46
CA PRO A 148 -9.41 13.85 -0.69
C PRO A 148 -9.91 15.14 -1.38
N VAL A 149 -9.07 16.16 -1.48
CA VAL A 149 -9.40 17.43 -2.16
C VAL A 149 -8.59 17.64 -3.44
N GLY A 150 -7.47 16.94 -3.58
CA GLY A 150 -6.63 16.97 -4.76
C GLY A 150 -5.64 15.82 -4.74
N TRP A 151 -4.76 15.76 -5.75
CA TRP A 151 -3.82 14.65 -5.91
C TRP A 151 -2.63 14.73 -4.94
N THR A 152 -2.42 15.89 -4.33
CA THR A 152 -1.29 16.17 -3.43
C THR A 152 -1.71 16.56 -2.01
N GLU A 153 -3.00 16.69 -1.75
CA GLU A 153 -3.51 17.19 -0.47
C GLU A 153 -4.83 16.53 -0.08
N MET A 154 -4.98 16.27 1.21
CA MET A 154 -6.25 15.90 1.85
C MET A 154 -6.66 17.00 2.83
N LEU A 155 -7.96 17.18 3.03
CA LEU A 155 -8.53 18.20 3.90
C LEU A 155 -9.20 17.55 5.11
N CYS A 156 -8.94 18.07 6.31
CA CYS A 156 -9.74 17.72 7.47
C CYS A 156 -11.09 18.45 7.39
N PRO A 157 -12.24 17.76 7.43
CA PRO A 157 -13.54 18.42 7.32
C PRO A 157 -13.86 19.32 8.51
N HIS A 158 -13.35 19.00 9.71
CA HIS A 158 -13.64 19.76 10.94
C HIS A 158 -12.76 21.00 11.11
N THR A 159 -11.46 20.86 10.81
CA THR A 159 -10.48 21.95 11.03
C THR A 159 -10.18 22.74 9.75
N LEU A 160 -10.66 22.25 8.60
CA LEU A 160 -10.35 22.77 7.26
C LEU A 160 -8.84 22.87 6.98
N THR A 161 -8.04 22.12 7.75
CA THR A 161 -6.58 22.09 7.58
C THR A 161 -6.24 21.15 6.44
N ARG A 162 -5.38 21.62 5.53
CA ARG A 162 -4.85 20.81 4.42
C ARG A 162 -3.61 20.05 4.88
N TYR A 163 -3.55 18.77 4.55
CA TYR A 163 -2.45 17.88 4.83
C TYR A 163 -1.85 17.38 3.51
N PRO A 164 -0.54 17.55 3.29
CA PRO A 164 0.10 17.04 2.08
C PRO A 164 0.12 15.51 2.10
N ARG A 165 -0.40 14.89 1.04
CA ARG A 165 -0.47 13.43 0.83
C ARG A 165 -0.48 13.12 -0.65
N LYS A 166 0.09 12.00 -1.08
CA LYS A 166 -0.07 11.51 -2.44
C LYS A 166 -1.39 10.75 -2.54
N VAL A 167 -2.48 11.47 -2.79
CA VAL A 167 -3.83 10.92 -2.78
C VAL A 167 -4.06 10.07 -4.02
N ALA A 168 -4.67 8.89 -3.85
CA ALA A 168 -5.12 8.08 -4.96
C ALA A 168 -6.31 8.78 -5.66
N ARG A 169 -6.29 8.84 -6.99
CA ARG A 169 -7.43 9.33 -7.74
C ARG A 169 -8.61 8.38 -7.53
N VAL A 170 -9.71 8.93 -7.04
CA VAL A 170 -10.99 8.23 -6.89
C VAL A 170 -11.88 8.66 -8.06
N PRO A 171 -12.61 7.74 -8.72
CA PRO A 171 -13.63 8.11 -9.70
C PRO A 171 -14.69 9.04 -9.11
N ASP A 172 -15.17 10.00 -9.90
CA ASP A 172 -16.06 11.08 -9.44
C ASP A 172 -17.38 10.58 -8.81
N GLU A 173 -17.86 9.41 -9.26
CA GLU A 173 -19.04 8.73 -8.72
C GLU A 173 -18.88 8.39 -7.22
N LEU A 174 -17.72 7.88 -6.84
CA LEU A 174 -17.44 7.48 -5.45
C LEU A 174 -17.11 8.68 -4.57
N ILE A 175 -16.55 9.75 -5.15
CA ILE A 175 -16.31 11.01 -4.43
C ILE A 175 -17.65 11.61 -3.97
N THR A 176 -18.66 11.59 -4.84
CA THR A 176 -19.99 12.12 -4.53
C THR A 176 -20.65 11.33 -3.39
N GLN A 177 -20.53 10.00 -3.40
CA GLN A 177 -21.03 9.16 -2.31
C GLN A 177 -20.32 9.41 -0.98
N LEU A 178 -18.98 9.58 -0.99
CA LEU A 178 -18.21 9.86 0.23
C LEU A 178 -18.60 11.21 0.86
N ILE A 179 -18.76 12.24 0.02
CA ILE A 179 -19.16 13.57 0.48
C ILE A 179 -20.59 13.55 1.04
N CYS A 180 -21.52 12.85 0.37
CA CYS A 180 -22.90 12.72 0.84
C CYS A 180 -22.99 11.94 2.17
N ALA A 181 -22.22 10.87 2.34
CA ALA A 181 -22.22 10.05 3.55
C ALA A 181 -21.63 10.76 4.79
N GLN A 182 -20.98 11.92 4.62
CA GLN A 182 -20.43 12.72 5.72
C GLN A 182 -21.34 13.90 6.12
N ILE A 183 -22.46 14.11 5.43
CA ILE A 183 -23.42 15.21 5.67
C ILE A 183 -24.72 14.72 6.33
N GLU A 184 -24.97 13.41 6.36
CA GLU A 184 -26.02 12.77 7.17
C GLU A 184 -25.50 12.36 8.56
#